data_AF-A0A9W9ZGS8-F1
#
_entry.id   AF-A0A9W9ZGS8-F1
#
_cell.length_a   1.000
_cell.length_b   1.000
_cell.length_c   1.000
_cell.angle_alpha   90.00
_cell.angle_beta   90.00
_cell.angle_gamma   90.00
#
_symmetry.space_group_name_H-M   'P 1'
#
loop_
_entity.id
_entity.type
_entity.pdbx_description
1 polymer ?
#
loop_
_entity_poly.entity_id
_entity_poly.type
_entity_poly.pdbx_seq_one_letter_code
_entity_poly.pdbx_strand_id
1 'polypeptide(L)'
;MGANKTDRAIERSSKSCGGERHTVENFDCQVNRANHSTSHSHRSSAADEEKMLTDLHELKPFSTTTNRKYDSFSDIMADPLATLNLADFDKWLRKHKRNLLLDAPLVQDEDEA
;
A
#
# COMPACT_ATOMS: atom_id res chain seq x y z
N MET A 1 0.34 -6.16 -42.74
CA MET A 1 -0.84 -7.01 -42.44
C MET A 1 -0.47 -8.46 -42.74
N GLY A 2 -0.55 -9.37 -41.77
CA GLY A 2 0.07 -10.71 -41.83
C GLY A 2 -0.73 -11.80 -42.58
N ALA A 3 -0.09 -12.97 -42.73
CA ALA A 3 -0.44 -14.10 -43.60
C ALA A 3 -1.77 -14.85 -43.34
N ASN A 4 -2.59 -14.44 -42.36
CA ASN A 4 -3.82 -15.13 -41.96
C ASN A 4 -5.12 -14.46 -42.45
N LYS A 5 -5.05 -13.51 -43.39
CA LYS A 5 -6.22 -12.83 -43.96
C LYS A 5 -6.68 -13.46 -45.28
N THR A 6 -7.00 -14.75 -45.26
CA THR A 6 -7.68 -15.38 -46.41
C THR A 6 -9.19 -15.21 -46.25
N ASP A 7 -9.94 -15.16 -47.35
CA ASP A 7 -11.42 -15.06 -47.30
C ASP A 7 -12.03 -16.21 -46.48
N ARG A 8 -11.41 -17.39 -46.54
CA ARG A 8 -11.79 -18.55 -45.72
C ARG A 8 -11.59 -18.30 -44.22
N ALA A 9 -10.53 -17.60 -43.83
CA ALA A 9 -10.30 -17.23 -42.43
C ALA A 9 -11.34 -16.19 -41.98
N ILE A 10 -11.66 -15.21 -42.82
CA ILE A 10 -12.69 -14.21 -42.54
C ILE A 10 -14.06 -14.88 -42.39
N GLU A 11 -14.45 -15.75 -43.32
CA GLU A 11 -15.71 -16.48 -43.24
C GLU A 11 -15.82 -17.33 -41.98
N ARG A 12 -14.74 -18.04 -41.60
CA ARG A 12 -14.73 -18.87 -40.40
C ARG A 12 -14.93 -18.03 -39.14
N SER A 13 -14.19 -16.93 -39.01
CA SER A 13 -14.33 -16.01 -37.87
C SER A 13 -15.72 -15.37 -37.82
N SER A 14 -16.26 -14.97 -38.97
CA SER A 14 -17.62 -14.42 -39.05
C SER A 14 -18.69 -15.44 -38.66
N LYS A 15 -18.53 -16.71 -39.06
CA LYS A 15 -19.45 -17.80 -38.70
C LYS A 15 -19.34 -18.17 -37.21
N SER A 16 -18.17 -18.08 -36.58
CA SER A 16 -17.98 -18.40 -35.15
C SER A 16 -18.42 -17.29 -34.20
N CYS A 17 -18.42 -16.04 -34.64
CA CYS A 17 -18.69 -14.85 -33.81
C CYS A 17 -20.02 -14.95 -33.02
N GLY A 18 -21.09 -15.47 -33.65
CA GLY A 18 -22.38 -15.64 -32.96
C GLY A 18 -22.33 -16.65 -31.81
N GLY A 19 -21.65 -17.78 -32.00
CA GLY A 19 -21.50 -18.81 -30.97
C GLY A 19 -20.57 -18.39 -29.85
N GLU A 20 -19.51 -17.66 -30.17
CA GLU A 20 -18.59 -17.08 -29.18
C GLU A 20 -19.31 -16.09 -28.27
N ARG A 21 -20.08 -15.16 -28.86
CA ARG A 21 -20.89 -14.21 -28.11
C ARG A 21 -21.89 -14.90 -27.18
N HIS A 22 -22.59 -15.90 -27.69
CA HIS A 22 -23.57 -16.66 -26.91
C HIS A 22 -22.91 -17.46 -25.76
N THR A 23 -21.69 -17.95 -25.97
CA THR A 23 -20.92 -18.64 -24.94
C THR A 23 -20.51 -17.67 -23.84
N VAL A 24 -19.99 -16.49 -24.20
CA VAL A 24 -19.59 -15.46 -23.22
C VAL A 24 -20.78 -14.97 -22.41
N GLU A 25 -21.90 -14.67 -23.06
CA GLU A 25 -23.12 -14.17 -22.39
C GLU A 25 -23.71 -15.18 -21.39
N ASN A 26 -23.55 -16.49 -21.64
CA ASN A 26 -24.12 -17.54 -20.78
C ASN A 26 -23.11 -18.24 -19.87
N PHE A 27 -21.82 -17.98 -20.00
CA PHE A 27 -20.78 -18.70 -19.28
C PHE A 27 -20.97 -18.63 -17.77
N ASP A 28 -21.15 -17.42 -17.24
CA ASP A 28 -21.31 -17.20 -15.80
C ASP A 28 -22.57 -17.90 -15.25
N CYS A 29 -23.65 -17.97 -16.04
CA CYS A 29 -24.87 -18.71 -15.71
C CYS A 29 -24.66 -20.23 -15.70
N GLN A 30 -23.94 -20.78 -16.69
CA GLN A 30 -23.69 -22.23 -16.80
C GLN A 30 -22.77 -22.76 -15.71
N VAL A 31 -21.77 -21.96 -15.30
CA VAL A 31 -20.85 -22.36 -14.22
C VAL A 31 -21.38 -22.00 -12.82
N ASN A 32 -22.64 -21.55 -12.74
CA ASN A 32 -23.30 -21.10 -11.51
C ASN A 32 -22.41 -20.12 -10.72
N ARG A 33 -21.74 -19.21 -11.44
CA ARG A 33 -20.84 -18.24 -10.83
C ARG A 33 -21.68 -17.31 -9.97
N ALA A 34 -21.46 -17.34 -8.66
CA ALA A 34 -22.10 -16.41 -7.76
C ALA A 34 -21.80 -14.99 -8.23
N ASN A 35 -22.84 -14.17 -8.38
CA ASN A 35 -22.72 -12.79 -8.82
C ASN A 35 -22.01 -12.02 -7.70
N HIS A 36 -20.68 -11.90 -7.76
CA HIS A 36 -19.89 -11.18 -6.77
C HIS A 36 -20.02 -9.66 -7.00
N SER A 37 -21.23 -9.14 -6.92
CA SER A 37 -21.47 -7.73 -6.60
C SER A 37 -21.69 -7.62 -5.10
N THR A 38 -20.63 -7.81 -4.33
CA THR A 38 -20.62 -7.32 -2.96
C THR A 38 -20.34 -5.83 -3.05
N SER A 39 -21.41 -5.04 -3.26
CA SER A 39 -21.41 -3.67 -2.74
C SER A 39 -21.05 -3.82 -1.27
N HIS A 40 -19.91 -3.26 -0.84
CA HIS A 40 -19.44 -3.41 0.53
C HIS A 40 -20.61 -3.10 1.45
N SER A 41 -21.17 -4.12 2.10
CA SER A 41 -22.18 -3.92 3.11
C SER A 41 -21.50 -3.04 4.15
N HIS A 42 -21.97 -1.81 4.32
CA HIS A 42 -21.62 -1.00 5.48
C HIS A 42 -22.21 -1.72 6.69
N ARG A 43 -21.49 -2.75 7.14
CA ARG A 43 -21.73 -3.39 8.42
C ARG A 43 -21.45 -2.29 9.44
N SER A 44 -22.46 -1.97 10.25
CA SER A 44 -22.33 -0.96 11.29
C SER A 44 -21.11 -1.26 12.17
N SER A 45 -20.24 -0.28 12.34
CA SER A 45 -19.05 -0.35 13.20
C SER A 45 -19.38 -0.25 14.69
N ALA A 46 -20.65 -0.03 15.05
CA ALA A 46 -21.07 0.22 16.43
C ALA A 46 -20.66 -0.90 17.40
N ALA A 47 -20.75 -2.16 16.97
CA ALA A 47 -20.33 -3.29 17.81
C ALA A 47 -18.80 -3.33 18.01
N ASP A 48 -18.03 -2.95 16.99
CA ASP A 48 -16.57 -2.90 17.08
C ASP A 48 -16.13 -1.71 17.96
N GLU A 49 -16.83 -0.58 17.86
CA GLU A 49 -16.62 0.60 18.70
C GLU A 49 -16.95 0.33 20.17
N GLU A 50 -18.08 -0.32 20.46
CA GLU A 50 -18.47 -0.71 21.83
C GLU A 50 -17.44 -1.65 22.45
N LYS A 51 -16.95 -2.63 21.67
CA LYS A 51 -15.89 -3.52 22.11
C LYS A 51 -14.59 -2.75 22.40
N MET A 52 -14.16 -1.87 21.50
CA MET A 52 -12.96 -1.05 21.73
C MET A 52 -13.09 -0.18 22.98
N LEU A 53 -14.26 0.41 23.23
CA LEU A 53 -14.50 1.22 24.44
C LEU A 53 -14.42 0.38 25.72
N THR A 54 -15.01 -0.82 25.70
CA THR A 54 -14.95 -1.76 26.82
C THR A 54 -13.50 -2.15 27.10
N ASP A 55 -12.76 -2.54 26.07
CA ASP A 55 -11.35 -2.93 26.17
C ASP A 55 -10.49 -1.77 26.70
N LEU A 56 -10.70 -0.54 26.19
CA LEU A 56 -9.97 0.65 26.66
C LEU A 56 -10.25 0.95 28.14
N HIS A 57 -11.50 0.76 28.59
CA HIS A 57 -11.89 1.01 29.96
C HIS A 57 -11.31 -0.04 30.94
N GLU A 58 -11.26 -1.30 30.52
CA GLU A 58 -10.70 -2.39 31.32
C GLU A 58 -9.17 -2.34 31.38
N LEU A 59 -8.52 -2.24 30.21
CA LEU A 59 -7.06 -2.32 30.09
C LEU A 59 -6.35 -1.03 30.51
N LYS A 60 -7.05 0.11 30.51
CA LYS A 60 -6.52 1.45 30.82
C LYS A 60 -5.12 1.69 30.22
N PRO A 61 -4.94 1.48 28.91
CA PRO A 61 -3.62 1.38 28.31
C PRO A 61 -2.79 2.67 28.43
N PHE A 62 -3.43 3.82 28.63
CA PHE A 62 -2.77 5.13 28.78
C PHE A 62 -2.44 5.51 30.24
N SER A 63 -2.62 4.61 31.21
CA SER A 63 -2.19 4.87 32.59
C SER A 63 -0.66 4.92 32.67
N THR A 64 -0.13 5.89 33.40
CA THR A 64 1.30 5.98 33.69
C THR A 64 1.70 4.88 34.66
N THR A 65 2.49 3.91 34.21
CA THR A 65 3.12 2.89 35.05
C THR A 65 4.63 3.06 35.03
N THR A 66 5.24 3.02 36.22
CA THR A 66 6.69 3.15 36.36
C THR A 66 7.38 1.94 35.73
N ASN A 67 8.40 2.18 34.90
CA ASN A 67 9.22 1.14 34.26
C ASN A 67 8.44 0.15 33.37
N ARG A 68 7.39 0.62 32.69
CA ARG A 68 6.67 -0.18 31.69
C ARG A 68 7.60 -0.58 30.55
N LYS A 69 7.77 -1.88 30.33
CA LYS A 69 8.54 -2.46 29.22
C LYS A 69 7.69 -3.50 28.51
N TYR A 70 7.98 -3.75 27.24
CA TYR A 70 7.37 -4.85 26.50
C TYR A 70 8.13 -6.14 26.82
N ASP A 71 7.42 -7.22 27.17
CA ASP A 71 8.04 -8.52 27.46
C ASP A 71 8.89 -9.03 26.28
N SER A 72 8.43 -8.80 25.05
CA SER A 72 9.16 -9.18 23.83
C SER A 72 10.29 -8.22 23.47
N PHE A 73 10.32 -7.01 24.04
CA PHE A 73 11.29 -5.98 23.71
C PHE A 73 11.74 -5.23 24.98
N SER A 74 12.52 -5.92 25.80
CA SER A 74 13.09 -5.39 27.05
C SER A 74 14.03 -4.20 26.84
N ASP A 75 14.61 -4.11 25.64
CA ASP A 75 15.70 -3.18 25.30
C ASP A 75 15.18 -1.89 24.67
N ILE A 76 13.88 -1.83 24.32
CA ILE A 76 13.27 -0.60 23.82
C ILE A 76 13.10 0.36 25.00
N MET A 77 13.87 1.44 24.97
CA MET A 77 13.77 2.54 25.91
C MET A 77 12.49 3.33 25.67
N ALA A 78 11.89 3.86 26.74
CA ALA A 78 10.69 4.69 26.65
C ALA A 78 10.93 5.98 25.85
N ASP A 79 12.14 6.55 25.98
CA ASP A 79 12.59 7.67 25.16
C ASP A 79 13.50 7.13 24.03
N PRO A 80 13.09 7.25 22.75
CA PRO A 80 13.89 6.81 21.62
C PRO A 80 15.19 7.61 21.45
N LEU A 81 15.30 8.78 22.09
CA LEU A 81 16.50 9.62 22.05
C LEU A 81 17.43 9.38 23.24
N ALA A 82 17.06 8.54 24.21
CA ALA A 82 17.86 8.28 25.41
C ALA A 82 19.27 7.77 25.10
N THR A 83 19.44 7.05 23.98
CA THR A 83 20.72 6.51 23.52
C THR A 83 21.40 7.36 22.45
N LEU A 84 20.84 8.50 22.07
CA LEU A 84 21.38 9.34 21.01
C LEU A 84 22.66 10.05 21.49
N ASN A 85 23.80 9.70 20.89
CA ASN A 85 25.03 10.45 21.08
C ASN A 85 24.99 11.75 20.25
N LEU A 86 24.76 12.87 20.91
CA LEU A 86 24.70 14.19 20.29
C LEU A 86 25.98 14.56 19.52
N ALA A 87 27.15 14.14 20.01
CA ALA A 87 28.42 14.46 19.36
C ALA A 87 28.57 13.74 18.01
N ASP A 88 28.17 12.48 17.95
CA ASP A 88 28.19 11.70 16.71
C ASP A 88 27.11 12.18 15.74
N PHE A 89 25.93 12.53 16.26
CA PHE A 89 24.85 13.11 15.47
C PHE A 89 25.26 14.43 14.83
N ASP A 90 25.86 15.34 15.59
CA ASP A 90 26.37 16.61 15.07
C ASP A 90 27.46 16.42 14.02
N LYS A 91 28.37 15.46 14.24
CA LYS A 91 29.41 15.11 13.28
C LYS A 91 28.80 14.61 11.97
N TRP A 92 27.79 13.74 12.05
CA TRP A 92 27.05 13.25 10.90
C TRP A 92 26.32 14.40 10.20
N LEU A 93 25.63 15.27 10.93
CA LEU A 93 24.92 16.43 10.42
C LEU A 93 25.83 17.35 9.60
N ARG A 94 27.02 17.67 10.11
CA ARG A 94 28.00 18.51 9.40
C ARG A 94 28.51 17.83 8.14
N LYS A 95 28.75 16.52 8.17
CA LYS A 95 29.15 15.74 6.99
C LYS A 95 28.03 15.72 5.94
N HIS A 96 26.81 15.45 6.36
CA HIS A 96 25.65 15.34 5.50
C HIS A 96 25.32 16.68 4.82
N LYS A 97 25.35 17.79 5.55
CA LYS A 97 25.21 19.15 4.98
C LYS A 97 26.27 19.44 3.92
N ARG A 98 27.53 19.05 4.16
CA ARG A 98 28.59 19.17 3.16
C ARG A 98 28.33 18.33 1.92
N ASN A 99 27.88 17.08 2.09
CA ASN A 99 27.57 16.21 0.95
C ASN A 99 26.39 16.76 0.13
N LEU A 100 25.35 17.29 0.77
CA LEU A 100 24.24 17.93 0.06
C LEU A 100 24.68 19.15 -0.76
N LEU A 101 25.64 19.92 -0.25
CA LEU A 101 26.21 21.06 -1.00
C LEU A 101 27.11 20.62 -2.17
N LEU A 102 27.73 19.44 -2.08
CA LEU A 102 28.59 18.89 -3.13
C LEU A 102 27.79 18.14 -4.20
N ASP A 103 26.70 17.48 -3.83
CA ASP A 103 25.77 16.78 -4.73
C ASP A 103 24.65 17.70 -5.26
N ALA A 104 24.62 18.96 -4.83
CA ALA A 104 23.74 19.96 -5.42
C ALA A 104 24.19 20.19 -6.87
N PRO A 105 23.29 20.05 -7.87
CA PRO A 105 23.64 20.39 -9.24
C PRO A 105 24.08 21.85 -9.25
N LEU A 106 25.34 22.08 -9.65
CA LEU A 106 25.83 23.42 -9.93
C LEU A 106 24.94 23.94 -11.05
N VAL A 107 24.03 24.86 -10.71
CA VAL A 107 23.43 25.73 -11.71
C VAL A 107 24.62 26.47 -12.31
N GLN A 108 25.00 26.07 -13.52
CA GLN A 108 25.87 26.88 -14.34
C GLN A 108 25.06 28.12 -14.65
N ASP A 109 25.35 29.20 -13.93
CA ASP A 109 24.93 30.53 -14.35
C ASP A 109 25.70 30.80 -15.65
N GLU A 110 25.09 30.41 -16.79
CA GLU A 110 25.44 30.92 -18.09
C GLU A 110 25.06 32.39 -18.12
N ASP A 111 25.94 33.29 -17.67
CA ASP A 111 25.88 34.71 -17.99
C ASP A 111 27.19 35.41 -17.55
N GLU A 112 28.11 35.63 -18.50
CA GLU A 112 28.66 36.97 -18.78
C GLU A 112 29.59 36.97 -20.00
N ALA A 113 29.08 37.62 -21.06
CA ALA A 113 29.74 38.38 -22.15
C ALA A 113 30.78 37.70 -23.08
#